data_AF-A0AAU0Y193-F1
#
_entry.id   AF-A0AAU0Y193-F1
#
_cell.length_a   1.000
_cell.length_b   1.000
_cell.length_c   1.000
_cell.angle_alpha   90.00
_cell.angle_beta   90.00
_cell.angle_gamma   90.00
#
_symmetry.space_group_name_H-M   'P 1'
#
loop_
_entity.id
_entity.type
_entity.pdbx_description
1 polymer ?
#
loop_
_entity_poly.entity_id
_entity_poly.type
_entity_poly.pdbx_seq_one_letter_code
_entity_poly.pdbx_strand_id
1 'polypeptide(L)'
;MGPMARNSRSDGGRGKGVVAAARRPEVRLPPLVPYDGEGLEPDGDYDGVRFEGVDLADGSGPGARFMDCALEGCGLDRTKLVRARFIDSVLTGVRGVGTDLAGASLRDVEVVDARLGGVQLHGAVLERVHVRGGKIDYLNLRKARLTDVVFEGCVLSEPDFGDAQLVRVEFRDCVLKRADFSSARMDAVDLRTAAELDIARGVERLAGAVISPLQLMELAPAFAAQIGVRVEA
;
A
#
# COMPACT_ATOMS: atom_id res chain seq x y z
N MET A 1 -12.23 -64.77 5.04
CA MET A 1 -13.03 -63.65 5.57
C MET A 1 -12.28 -63.06 6.76
N GLY A 2 -11.67 -61.89 6.59
CA GLY A 2 -11.03 -61.10 7.64
C GLY A 2 -11.32 -59.62 7.34
N PRO A 3 -11.77 -58.83 8.33
CA PRO A 3 -12.52 -57.61 8.05
C PRO A 3 -11.63 -56.41 7.68
N MET A 4 -12.16 -55.58 6.77
CA MET A 4 -11.79 -54.19 6.57
C MET A 4 -12.05 -53.38 7.86
N ALA A 5 -11.08 -52.59 8.29
CA ALA A 5 -11.30 -51.47 9.22
C ALA A 5 -10.59 -50.21 8.69
N ARG A 6 -11.30 -49.09 8.81
CA ARG A 6 -11.16 -47.86 8.03
C ARG A 6 -10.06 -46.95 8.56
N ASN A 7 -9.37 -46.31 7.61
CA ASN A 7 -9.07 -44.87 7.53
C ASN A 7 -9.24 -44.04 8.82
N SER A 8 -8.14 -43.45 9.32
CA SER A 8 -8.19 -42.16 10.00
C SER A 8 -7.18 -41.24 9.34
N ARG A 9 -7.70 -40.33 8.52
CA ARG A 9 -6.96 -39.15 8.07
C ARG A 9 -6.68 -38.32 9.32
N SER A 10 -5.41 -38.04 9.58
CA SER A 10 -5.02 -37.01 10.54
C SER A 10 -5.54 -35.67 10.03
N ASP A 11 -6.69 -35.27 10.55
CA ASP A 11 -7.23 -33.92 10.45
C ASP A 11 -6.25 -33.00 11.20
N GLY A 12 -5.28 -32.49 10.45
CA GLY A 12 -4.31 -31.52 10.92
C GLY A 12 -5.07 -30.24 11.25
N GLY A 13 -5.37 -30.07 12.54
CA GLY A 13 -6.04 -28.91 13.08
C GLY A 13 -5.47 -27.63 12.49
N ARG A 14 -6.32 -26.89 11.77
CA ARG A 14 -6.05 -25.50 11.41
C ARG A 14 -5.90 -24.73 12.71
N GLY A 15 -4.66 -24.58 13.16
CA GLY A 15 -4.32 -23.64 14.22
C GLY A 15 -4.96 -22.30 13.86
N LYS A 16 -5.63 -21.69 14.84
CA LYS A 16 -6.15 -20.32 14.78
C LYS A 16 -4.95 -19.38 14.55
N GLY A 17 -4.53 -19.26 13.30
CA GLY A 17 -3.22 -18.77 12.91
C GLY A 17 -3.20 -17.26 12.87
N VAL A 18 -2.30 -16.68 13.64
CA VAL A 18 -1.91 -15.26 13.58
C VAL A 18 -1.63 -14.90 12.11
N VAL A 19 -2.25 -13.83 11.61
CA VAL A 19 -1.92 -13.27 10.28
C VAL A 19 -0.42 -13.00 10.25
N ALA A 20 0.27 -13.49 9.23
CA ALA A 20 1.70 -13.23 9.10
C ALA A 20 1.91 -11.70 9.00
N ALA A 21 2.58 -11.13 9.99
CA ALA A 21 2.80 -9.70 10.06
C ALA A 21 3.69 -9.23 8.89
N ALA A 22 3.42 -8.01 8.41
CA ALA A 22 4.26 -7.34 7.43
C ALA A 22 5.66 -7.10 8.02
N ARG A 23 6.70 -7.40 7.23
CA ARG A 23 8.07 -7.00 7.57
C ARG A 23 8.24 -5.51 7.32
N ARG A 24 8.49 -4.73 8.38
CA ARG A 24 8.74 -3.28 8.26
C ARG A 24 10.08 -3.02 7.57
N PRO A 25 10.24 -1.87 6.88
CA PRO A 25 11.55 -1.43 6.43
C PRO A 25 12.49 -1.20 7.61
N GLU A 26 13.79 -1.39 7.40
CA GLU A 26 14.84 -1.03 8.36
C GLU A 26 15.74 0.07 7.79
N VAL A 27 15.15 1.20 7.39
CA VAL A 27 15.90 2.28 6.72
C VAL A 27 16.90 2.91 7.70
N ARG A 28 18.17 2.94 7.30
CA ARG A 28 19.25 3.62 8.03
C ARG A 28 20.06 4.45 7.04
N LEU A 29 19.65 5.71 6.88
CA LEU A 29 20.30 6.62 5.95
C LEU A 29 21.75 6.93 6.37
N PRO A 30 22.70 6.98 5.41
CA PRO A 30 24.04 7.49 5.64
C PRO A 30 24.02 9.03 5.84
N PRO A 31 25.16 9.66 6.12
CA PRO A 31 25.28 11.11 5.99
C PRO A 31 24.89 11.56 4.59
N LEU A 32 23.92 12.49 4.51
CA LEU A 32 23.34 12.93 3.25
C LEU A 32 24.00 14.21 2.74
N VAL A 33 24.14 14.32 1.42
CA VAL A 33 24.55 15.54 0.72
C VAL A 33 23.31 16.33 0.32
N PRO A 34 23.26 17.66 0.54
CA PRO A 34 22.15 18.48 0.06
C PRO A 34 22.01 18.40 -1.46
N TYR A 35 20.78 18.32 -1.93
CA TYR A 35 20.46 18.41 -3.35
C TYR A 35 20.79 19.81 -3.88
N ASP A 36 21.56 19.87 -4.96
CA ASP A 36 22.02 21.10 -5.61
C ASP A 36 21.63 21.17 -7.10
N GLY A 37 20.84 20.22 -7.58
CA GLY A 37 20.37 20.17 -8.97
C GLY A 37 19.24 21.17 -9.26
N GLU A 38 19.04 21.46 -10.55
CA GLU A 38 17.96 22.34 -11.02
C GLU A 38 16.62 21.61 -11.24
N GLY A 39 16.63 20.28 -11.23
CA GLY A 39 15.46 19.44 -11.42
C GLY A 39 15.79 17.95 -11.55
N LEU A 40 14.74 17.14 -11.64
CA LEU A 40 14.90 15.71 -11.86
C LEU A 40 15.33 15.42 -13.30
N GLU A 41 16.18 14.41 -13.46
CA GLU A 41 16.67 13.96 -14.77
C GLU A 41 16.14 12.55 -15.11
N PRO A 42 15.82 12.27 -16.39
CA PRO A 42 15.56 10.91 -16.86
C PRO A 42 16.73 9.97 -16.53
N ASP A 43 16.41 8.82 -15.93
CA ASP A 43 17.40 7.84 -15.45
C ASP A 43 18.47 8.44 -14.50
N GLY A 44 18.20 9.59 -13.88
CA GLY A 44 19.08 10.23 -12.91
C GLY A 44 19.35 9.32 -11.71
N ASP A 45 20.59 9.33 -11.21
CA ASP A 45 21.02 8.51 -10.07
C ASP A 45 21.31 9.44 -8.87
N TYR A 46 20.43 9.39 -7.89
CA TYR A 46 20.53 10.12 -6.64
C TYR A 46 20.86 9.12 -5.54
N ASP A 47 22.07 9.22 -4.98
CA ASP A 47 22.59 8.33 -3.96
C ASP A 47 23.06 9.14 -2.75
N GLY A 48 22.46 8.90 -1.58
CA GLY A 48 22.80 9.64 -0.36
C GLY A 48 22.42 11.12 -0.41
N VAL A 49 21.34 11.47 -1.13
CA VAL A 49 20.94 12.87 -1.35
C VAL A 49 19.76 13.29 -0.47
N ARG A 50 19.85 14.48 0.14
CA ARG A 50 18.74 15.16 0.82
C ARG A 50 18.12 16.23 -0.07
N PHE A 51 16.87 16.04 -0.43
CA PHE A 51 16.01 17.06 -1.04
C PHE A 51 15.21 17.74 0.06
N GLU A 52 15.55 18.96 0.43
CA GLU A 52 14.88 19.71 1.50
C GLU A 52 14.10 20.89 0.93
N GLY A 53 12.77 20.87 1.07
CA GLY A 53 11.87 21.93 0.62
C GLY A 53 11.86 22.17 -0.89
N VAL A 54 12.43 21.26 -1.69
CA VAL A 54 12.58 21.42 -3.13
C VAL A 54 11.22 21.34 -3.82
N ASP A 55 10.92 22.30 -4.68
CA ASP A 55 9.77 22.24 -5.57
C ASP A 55 10.13 21.46 -6.83
N LEU A 56 9.60 20.25 -6.96
CA LEU A 56 9.79 19.36 -8.11
C LEU A 56 8.53 19.34 -8.99
N ALA A 57 7.64 20.32 -8.85
CA ALA A 57 6.43 20.41 -9.65
C ALA A 57 6.74 20.40 -11.16
N ASP A 58 5.95 19.64 -11.91
CA ASP A 58 6.12 19.38 -13.35
C ASP A 58 7.48 18.77 -13.76
N GLY A 59 8.33 18.43 -12.78
CA GLY A 59 9.63 17.78 -12.98
C GLY A 59 9.48 16.39 -13.59
N SER A 60 10.52 15.92 -14.26
CA SER A 60 10.47 14.67 -15.04
C SER A 60 11.75 13.84 -14.88
N GLY A 61 11.69 12.83 -14.02
CA GLY A 61 12.73 11.82 -13.84
C GLY A 61 12.21 10.40 -14.09
N PRO A 62 11.74 10.06 -15.30
CA PRO A 62 11.36 8.68 -15.60
C PRO A 62 12.58 7.77 -15.45
N GLY A 63 12.40 6.63 -14.78
CA GLY A 63 13.49 5.67 -14.52
C GLY A 63 14.51 6.12 -13.46
N ALA A 64 14.38 7.33 -12.91
CA ALA A 64 15.31 7.86 -11.91
C ALA A 64 15.42 6.94 -10.67
N ARG A 65 16.60 6.91 -10.06
CA ARG A 65 16.92 6.10 -8.90
C ARG A 65 17.22 7.01 -7.72
N PHE A 66 16.57 6.72 -6.60
CA PHE A 66 16.77 7.33 -5.30
C PHE A 66 17.21 6.21 -4.36
N MET A 67 18.49 6.22 -4.00
CA MET A 67 19.11 5.28 -3.08
C MET A 67 19.57 6.06 -1.86
N ASP A 68 19.23 5.59 -0.66
CA ASP A 68 19.69 6.23 0.57
C ASP A 68 19.30 7.73 0.63
N CYS A 69 18.15 8.09 0.06
CA CYS A 69 17.71 9.48 -0.07
C CYS A 69 16.73 9.90 1.03
N ALA A 70 16.74 11.20 1.34
CA ALA A 70 15.67 11.86 2.10
C ALA A 70 14.98 12.92 1.23
N LEU A 71 13.65 12.83 1.09
CA LEU A 71 12.84 13.89 0.50
C LEU A 71 12.00 14.51 1.62
N GLU A 72 12.29 15.75 1.98
CA GLU A 72 11.74 16.43 3.15
C GLU A 72 10.96 17.67 2.70
N GLY A 73 9.63 17.63 2.81
CA GLY A 73 8.76 18.77 2.48
C GLY A 73 8.68 19.12 0.98
N CYS A 74 9.10 18.22 0.09
CA CYS A 74 9.13 18.48 -1.35
C CYS A 74 7.73 18.61 -1.98
N GLY A 75 7.62 19.51 -2.97
CA GLY A 75 6.47 19.62 -3.86
C GLY A 75 6.58 18.64 -5.04
N LEU A 76 5.55 17.83 -5.26
CA LEU A 76 5.52 16.75 -6.27
C LEU A 76 4.32 16.90 -7.23
N ASP A 77 3.78 18.11 -7.38
CA ASP A 77 2.64 18.39 -8.24
C ASP A 77 2.95 18.01 -9.70
N ARG A 78 2.21 17.06 -10.26
CA ARG A 78 2.37 16.55 -11.63
C ARG A 78 3.78 16.04 -11.97
N THR A 79 4.61 15.75 -10.97
CA THR A 79 5.96 15.22 -11.18
C THR A 79 5.89 13.83 -11.80
N LYS A 80 6.71 13.60 -12.84
CA LYS A 80 6.79 12.34 -13.59
C LYS A 80 7.96 11.50 -13.13
N LEU A 81 7.67 10.42 -12.42
CA LEU A 81 8.59 9.44 -11.86
C LEU A 81 8.23 8.02 -12.35
N VAL A 82 7.73 7.92 -13.58
CA VAL A 82 7.35 6.65 -14.20
C VAL A 82 8.53 5.69 -14.18
N ARG A 83 8.33 4.49 -13.63
CA ARG A 83 9.36 3.45 -13.41
C ARG A 83 10.56 3.89 -12.55
N ALA A 84 10.43 4.97 -11.77
CA ALA A 84 11.45 5.35 -10.80
C ALA A 84 11.67 4.26 -9.75
N ARG A 85 12.84 4.27 -9.13
CA ARG A 85 13.23 3.31 -8.08
C ARG A 85 13.58 4.06 -6.81
N PHE A 86 12.89 3.75 -5.73
CA PHE A 86 13.24 4.21 -4.39
C PHE A 86 13.73 3.01 -3.58
N ILE A 87 14.94 3.11 -3.04
CA ILE A 87 15.60 2.07 -2.28
C ILE A 87 16.15 2.70 -1.01
N ASP A 88 15.85 2.10 0.16
CA ASP A 88 16.39 2.54 1.45
C ASP A 88 16.21 4.05 1.67
N SER A 89 15.02 4.57 1.37
CA SER A 89 14.77 6.02 1.30
C SER A 89 13.60 6.46 2.18
N VAL A 90 13.63 7.72 2.61
CA VAL A 90 12.59 8.31 3.47
C VAL A 90 11.96 9.54 2.80
N LEU A 91 10.65 9.54 2.68
CA LEU A 91 9.86 10.65 2.13
C LEU A 91 9.01 11.25 3.24
N THR A 92 9.40 12.41 3.78
CA THR A 92 8.71 13.08 4.89
C THR A 92 8.01 14.34 4.41
N GLY A 93 6.72 14.49 4.71
CA GLY A 93 5.95 15.71 4.44
C GLY A 93 5.81 16.06 2.96
N VAL A 94 6.05 15.10 2.05
CA VAL A 94 5.90 15.33 0.61
C VAL A 94 4.46 15.65 0.26
N ARG A 95 4.27 16.57 -0.69
CA ARG A 95 2.95 17.07 -1.05
C ARG A 95 2.79 17.23 -2.55
N GLY A 96 1.60 17.01 -3.09
CA GLY A 96 1.33 17.26 -4.50
C GLY A 96 0.09 16.57 -5.04
N VAL A 97 -0.37 17.05 -6.18
CA VAL A 97 -1.48 16.46 -6.93
C VAL A 97 -1.00 15.91 -8.28
N GLY A 98 -1.37 14.67 -8.59
CA GLY A 98 -1.10 14.05 -9.89
C GLY A 98 0.32 13.55 -10.07
N THR A 99 1.04 13.23 -9.00
CA THR A 99 2.37 12.59 -9.08
C THR A 99 2.27 11.24 -9.78
N ASP A 100 3.07 11.03 -10.82
CA ASP A 100 3.05 9.81 -11.63
C ASP A 100 4.23 8.90 -11.27
N LEU A 101 3.94 7.81 -10.54
CA LEU A 101 4.85 6.74 -10.15
C LEU A 101 4.45 5.42 -10.84
N ALA A 102 3.83 5.49 -12.02
CA ALA A 102 3.40 4.30 -12.76
C ALA A 102 4.56 3.32 -12.96
N GLY A 103 4.35 2.05 -12.58
CA GLY A 103 5.37 1.00 -12.68
C GLY A 103 6.63 1.23 -11.84
N ALA A 104 6.63 2.16 -10.87
CA ALA A 104 7.76 2.39 -9.97
C ALA A 104 8.05 1.16 -9.08
N SER A 105 9.27 1.11 -8.54
CA SER A 105 9.68 0.14 -7.54
C SER A 105 10.08 0.85 -6.25
N LEU A 106 9.41 0.53 -5.15
CA LEU A 106 9.75 1.01 -3.81
C LEU A 106 10.17 -0.20 -2.98
N ARG A 107 11.40 -0.16 -2.47
CA ARG A 107 11.93 -1.20 -1.60
C ARG A 107 12.57 -0.57 -0.38
N ASP A 108 12.18 -1.03 0.81
CA ASP A 108 12.71 -0.50 2.07
C ASP A 108 12.49 1.03 2.15
N VAL A 109 11.23 1.45 2.03
CA VAL A 109 10.87 2.88 1.97
C VAL A 109 9.94 3.26 3.11
N GLU A 110 10.23 4.38 3.74
CA GLU A 110 9.32 5.04 4.67
C GLU A 110 8.70 6.30 4.05
N VAL A 111 7.39 6.44 4.16
CA VAL A 111 6.65 7.64 3.75
C VAL A 111 5.94 8.18 4.98
N VAL A 112 6.26 9.40 5.40
CA VAL A 112 5.77 10.00 6.65
C VAL A 112 5.02 11.28 6.35
N ASP A 113 3.79 11.40 6.86
CA ASP A 113 2.95 12.61 6.79
C ASP A 113 2.75 13.19 5.39
N ALA A 114 2.68 12.31 4.38
CA ALA A 114 2.45 12.72 3.00
C ALA A 114 1.05 13.31 2.79
N ARG A 115 0.96 14.34 1.94
CA ARG A 115 -0.31 14.97 1.52
C ARG A 115 -0.44 14.92 0.01
N LEU A 116 -0.97 13.82 -0.48
CA LEU A 116 -0.95 13.51 -1.90
C LEU A 116 -2.37 13.30 -2.45
N GLY A 117 -2.61 13.76 -3.67
CA GLY A 117 -3.88 13.58 -4.37
C GLY A 117 -3.67 13.01 -5.77
N GLY A 118 -4.39 11.95 -6.13
CA GLY A 118 -4.33 11.38 -7.48
C GLY A 118 -2.98 10.77 -7.84
N VAL A 119 -2.25 10.20 -6.88
CA VAL A 119 -0.97 9.53 -7.12
C VAL A 119 -1.20 8.27 -7.95
N GLN A 120 -0.42 8.13 -9.03
CA GLN A 120 -0.48 6.96 -9.90
C GLN A 120 0.63 5.97 -9.53
N LEU A 121 0.27 4.81 -8.98
CA LEU A 121 1.17 3.68 -8.68
C LEU A 121 0.71 2.40 -9.39
N HIS A 122 -0.02 2.53 -10.50
CA HIS A 122 -0.53 1.38 -11.21
C HIS A 122 0.62 0.52 -11.76
N GLY A 123 0.55 -0.80 -11.56
CA GLY A 123 1.61 -1.74 -11.93
C GLY A 123 2.91 -1.60 -11.12
N ALA A 124 2.95 -0.79 -10.07
CA ALA A 124 4.13 -0.63 -9.23
C ALA A 124 4.44 -1.88 -8.39
N VAL A 125 5.66 -1.96 -7.89
CA VAL A 125 6.11 -3.00 -6.95
C VAL A 125 6.54 -2.32 -5.65
N LEU A 126 5.87 -2.65 -4.56
CA LEU A 126 6.17 -2.15 -3.21
C LEU A 126 6.59 -3.33 -2.35
N GLU A 127 7.80 -3.28 -1.79
CA GLU A 127 8.36 -4.31 -0.93
C GLU A 127 8.92 -3.68 0.36
N ARG A 128 8.41 -4.08 1.54
CA ARG A 128 8.81 -3.48 2.83
C ARG A 128 8.64 -1.97 2.81
N VAL A 129 7.40 -1.51 2.66
CA VAL A 129 7.06 -0.08 2.64
C VAL A 129 6.21 0.26 3.84
N HIS A 130 6.54 1.35 4.53
CA HIS A 130 5.76 1.84 5.66
C HIS A 130 5.28 3.27 5.40
N VAL A 131 3.97 3.43 5.22
CA VAL A 131 3.31 4.73 5.09
C VAL A 131 2.71 5.09 6.45
N ARG A 132 3.11 6.22 7.02
CA ARG A 132 2.75 6.67 8.36
C ARG A 132 2.12 8.05 8.30
N GLY A 133 0.92 8.18 8.88
CA GLY A 133 0.18 9.44 8.90
C GLY A 133 -0.21 9.90 7.49
N GLY A 134 -0.56 11.18 7.40
CA GLY A 134 -0.88 11.82 6.12
C GLY A 134 -2.26 11.50 5.54
N LYS A 135 -2.54 12.16 4.42
CA LYS A 135 -3.78 12.04 3.65
C LYS A 135 -3.43 11.77 2.19
N ILE A 136 -3.93 10.66 1.66
CA ILE A 136 -3.71 10.25 0.28
C ILE A 136 -5.07 10.01 -0.37
N ASP A 137 -5.51 10.97 -1.18
CA ASP A 137 -6.77 10.89 -1.91
C ASP A 137 -6.54 10.31 -3.31
N TYR A 138 -7.45 9.49 -3.81
CA TYR A 138 -7.41 8.91 -5.16
C TYR A 138 -6.10 8.14 -5.46
N LEU A 139 -5.61 7.38 -4.49
CA LEU A 139 -4.41 6.54 -4.62
C LEU A 139 -4.66 5.39 -5.59
N ASN A 140 -4.02 5.42 -6.76
CA ASN A 140 -4.17 4.36 -7.76
C ASN A 140 -3.09 3.29 -7.62
N LEU A 141 -3.44 2.13 -7.05
CA LEU A 141 -2.59 0.94 -6.91
C LEU A 141 -3.04 -0.19 -7.85
N ARG A 142 -3.77 0.12 -8.93
CA ARG A 142 -4.26 -0.91 -9.85
C ARG A 142 -3.13 -1.77 -10.38
N LYS A 143 -3.31 -3.10 -10.37
CA LYS A 143 -2.32 -4.10 -10.83
C LYS A 143 -0.97 -4.03 -10.10
N ALA A 144 -0.86 -3.28 -9.01
CA ALA A 144 0.37 -3.21 -8.24
C ALA A 144 0.60 -4.51 -7.45
N ARG A 145 1.86 -4.78 -7.11
CA ARG A 145 2.25 -5.86 -6.20
C ARG A 145 2.78 -5.25 -4.91
N LEU A 146 2.07 -5.47 -3.81
CA LEU A 146 2.43 -5.03 -2.48
C LEU A 146 2.82 -6.25 -1.67
N THR A 147 4.03 -6.25 -1.13
CA THR A 147 4.55 -7.31 -0.26
C THR A 147 5.17 -6.68 0.97
N ASP A 148 4.71 -7.05 2.17
CA ASP A 148 5.18 -6.45 3.42
C ASP A 148 4.94 -4.93 3.46
N VAL A 149 3.68 -4.49 3.31
CA VAL A 149 3.33 -3.05 3.30
C VAL A 149 2.47 -2.71 4.49
N VAL A 150 2.83 -1.66 5.21
CA VAL A 150 2.07 -1.14 6.35
C VAL A 150 1.59 0.27 6.04
N PHE A 151 0.29 0.48 6.12
CA PHE A 151 -0.31 1.81 6.25
C PHE A 151 -0.66 2.00 7.74
N GLU A 152 -0.21 3.09 8.35
CA GLU A 152 -0.37 3.35 9.78
C GLU A 152 -0.85 4.80 10.01
N GLY A 153 -2.03 5.00 10.58
CA GLY A 153 -2.56 6.34 10.87
C GLY A 153 -2.89 7.18 9.63
N CYS A 154 -2.96 6.57 8.45
CA CYS A 154 -3.27 7.28 7.19
C CYS A 154 -4.77 7.48 6.99
N VAL A 155 -5.13 8.60 6.33
CA VAL A 155 -6.44 8.76 5.71
C VAL A 155 -6.32 8.49 4.21
N LEU A 156 -6.96 7.41 3.75
CA LEU A 156 -6.97 6.98 2.36
C LEU A 156 -8.39 7.14 1.80
N SER A 157 -8.61 8.17 0.97
CA SER A 157 -9.92 8.40 0.34
C SER A 157 -9.91 7.87 -1.09
N GLU A 158 -10.86 6.98 -1.40
CA GLU A 158 -10.97 6.31 -2.70
C GLU A 158 -9.67 5.62 -3.16
N PRO A 159 -8.97 4.84 -2.31
CA PRO A 159 -7.83 4.07 -2.77
C PRO A 159 -8.30 2.93 -3.68
N ASP A 160 -7.54 2.70 -4.74
CA ASP A 160 -7.91 1.77 -5.80
C ASP A 160 -6.89 0.64 -5.90
N PHE A 161 -7.28 -0.55 -5.41
CA PHE A 161 -6.49 -1.76 -5.44
C PHE A 161 -6.95 -2.72 -6.56
N GLY A 162 -7.58 -2.19 -7.61
CA GLY A 162 -8.11 -3.00 -8.70
C GLY A 162 -7.06 -3.93 -9.33
N ASP A 163 -7.31 -5.23 -9.38
CA ASP A 163 -6.35 -6.25 -9.87
C ASP A 163 -5.01 -6.31 -9.11
N ALA A 164 -4.89 -5.68 -7.94
CA ALA A 164 -3.65 -5.68 -7.16
C ALA A 164 -3.39 -7.03 -6.48
N GLN A 165 -2.12 -7.29 -6.18
CA GLN A 165 -1.68 -8.43 -5.37
C GLN A 165 -1.19 -7.90 -4.02
N LEU A 166 -1.85 -8.30 -2.94
CA LEU A 166 -1.58 -7.85 -1.58
C LEU A 166 -1.09 -9.05 -0.75
N VAL A 167 0.17 -9.03 -0.33
CA VAL A 167 0.79 -10.09 0.48
C VAL A 167 1.37 -9.50 1.75
N ARG A 168 0.85 -9.89 2.92
CA ARG A 168 1.24 -9.32 4.22
C ARG A 168 1.12 -7.79 4.21
N VAL A 169 -0.11 -7.31 4.01
CA VAL A 169 -0.44 -5.89 4.00
C VAL A 169 -1.29 -5.55 5.22
N GLU A 170 -0.96 -4.47 5.90
CA GLU A 170 -1.62 -4.08 7.15
C GLU A 170 -2.15 -2.64 7.06
N PHE A 171 -3.38 -2.44 7.56
CA PHE A 171 -4.00 -1.12 7.71
C PHE A 171 -4.24 -0.85 9.20
N ARG A 172 -3.31 -0.16 9.84
CA ARG A 172 -3.30 0.12 11.29
C ARG A 172 -3.79 1.53 11.55
N ASP A 173 -4.87 1.66 12.32
CA ASP A 173 -5.45 2.95 12.70
C ASP A 173 -5.74 3.86 11.48
N CYS A 174 -5.98 3.24 10.33
CA CYS A 174 -6.25 3.92 9.07
C CYS A 174 -7.74 4.18 8.89
N VAL A 175 -8.04 5.25 8.16
CA VAL A 175 -9.38 5.53 7.65
C VAL A 175 -9.39 5.21 6.16
N LEU A 176 -10.06 4.12 5.78
CA LEU A 176 -10.24 3.70 4.39
C LEU A 176 -11.65 4.09 3.93
N LYS A 177 -11.76 5.13 3.10
CA LYS A 177 -13.05 5.58 2.57
C LYS A 177 -13.23 5.12 1.14
N ARG A 178 -14.36 4.48 0.84
CA ARG A 178 -14.72 4.02 -0.50
C ARG A 178 -13.59 3.23 -1.19
N ALA A 179 -12.93 2.33 -0.47
CA ALA A 179 -11.86 1.51 -1.02
C ALA A 179 -12.38 0.57 -2.13
N ASP A 180 -11.63 0.45 -3.22
CA ASP A 180 -11.94 -0.47 -4.31
C ASP A 180 -10.95 -1.65 -4.30
N PHE A 181 -11.45 -2.85 -4.03
CA PHE A 181 -10.70 -4.11 -4.06
C PHE A 181 -11.09 -5.01 -5.25
N SER A 182 -11.71 -4.45 -6.29
CA SER A 182 -12.19 -5.21 -7.45
C SER A 182 -11.08 -6.08 -8.05
N SER A 183 -11.31 -7.38 -8.17
CA SER A 183 -10.33 -8.36 -8.68
C SER A 183 -9.00 -8.45 -7.92
N ALA A 184 -8.88 -7.82 -6.74
CA ALA A 184 -7.68 -7.94 -5.92
C ALA A 184 -7.47 -9.38 -5.44
N ARG A 185 -6.21 -9.73 -5.19
CA ARG A 185 -5.82 -10.98 -4.54
C ARG A 185 -5.15 -10.66 -3.23
N MET A 186 -5.59 -11.32 -2.16
CA MET A 186 -5.10 -11.07 -0.80
C MET A 186 -4.50 -12.35 -0.23
N ASP A 187 -3.35 -12.22 0.40
CA ASP A 187 -2.72 -13.25 1.23
C ASP A 187 -2.18 -12.57 2.49
N ALA A 188 -2.73 -12.94 3.65
CA ALA A 188 -2.40 -12.33 4.94
C ALA A 188 -2.59 -10.79 4.97
N VAL A 189 -3.76 -10.30 4.55
CA VAL A 189 -4.09 -8.87 4.69
C VAL A 189 -4.78 -8.61 6.03
N ASP A 190 -4.28 -7.69 6.85
CA ASP A 190 -4.87 -7.34 8.14
C ASP A 190 -5.62 -6.01 8.07
N LEU A 191 -6.94 -6.09 8.22
CA LEU A 191 -7.85 -4.95 8.25
C LEU A 191 -8.40 -4.69 9.66
N ARG A 192 -8.14 -5.57 10.64
CA ARG A 192 -8.82 -5.57 11.97
C ARG A 192 -8.69 -4.26 12.72
N THR A 193 -7.57 -3.57 12.53
CA THR A 193 -7.18 -2.33 13.23
C THR A 193 -7.46 -1.08 12.40
N ALA A 194 -8.07 -1.18 11.22
CA ALA A 194 -8.54 0.00 10.51
C ALA A 194 -9.59 0.71 11.36
N ALA A 195 -9.42 2.02 11.57
CA ALA A 195 -10.33 2.84 12.35
C ALA A 195 -11.68 3.03 11.63
N GLU A 196 -11.65 3.08 10.30
CA GLU A 196 -12.83 3.10 9.44
C GLU A 196 -12.55 2.23 8.21
N LEU A 197 -13.51 1.37 7.85
CA LEU A 197 -13.42 0.49 6.68
C LEU A 197 -14.70 0.61 5.85
N ASP A 198 -14.70 1.54 4.91
CA ASP A 198 -15.73 1.67 3.89
C ASP A 198 -15.21 1.12 2.55
N ILE A 199 -15.84 0.04 2.08
CA ILE A 199 -15.49 -0.65 0.84
C ILE A 199 -16.55 -0.33 -0.20
N ALA A 200 -16.16 0.40 -1.24
CA ALA A 200 -17.06 0.73 -2.34
C ALA A 200 -17.30 -0.48 -3.27
N ARG A 201 -16.27 -1.30 -3.50
CA ARG A 201 -16.30 -2.43 -4.44
C ARG A 201 -15.30 -3.52 -4.04
N GLY A 202 -15.56 -4.76 -4.44
CA GLY A 202 -14.61 -5.87 -4.23
C GLY A 202 -14.73 -6.58 -2.88
N VAL A 203 -15.87 -6.46 -2.17
CA VAL A 203 -16.12 -7.18 -0.91
C VAL A 203 -15.99 -8.70 -1.12
N GLU A 204 -16.32 -9.21 -2.31
CA GLU A 204 -16.16 -10.60 -2.70
C GLU A 204 -14.70 -11.06 -2.85
N ARG A 205 -13.75 -10.12 -2.78
CA ARG A 205 -12.30 -10.36 -2.91
C ARG A 205 -11.54 -10.36 -1.59
N LEU A 206 -12.24 -10.22 -0.47
CA LEU A 206 -11.63 -10.23 0.86
C LEU A 206 -11.13 -11.61 1.32
N ALA A 207 -11.19 -12.64 0.46
CA ALA A 207 -10.56 -13.92 0.75
C ALA A 207 -9.04 -13.74 0.94
N GLY A 208 -8.53 -14.07 2.14
CA GLY A 208 -7.14 -13.84 2.54
C GLY A 208 -6.94 -12.59 3.42
N ALA A 209 -7.99 -11.79 3.61
CA ALA A 209 -8.02 -10.73 4.61
C ALA A 209 -8.55 -11.23 5.96
N VAL A 210 -8.16 -10.54 7.02
CA VAL A 210 -8.71 -10.72 8.36
C VAL A 210 -9.36 -9.42 8.82
N ILE A 211 -10.62 -9.52 9.23
CA ILE A 211 -11.45 -8.43 9.74
C ILE A 211 -11.87 -8.72 11.19
N SER A 212 -12.28 -7.67 11.91
CA SER A 212 -12.81 -7.79 13.27
C SER A 212 -14.28 -8.23 13.27
N PRO A 213 -14.81 -8.72 14.40
CA PRO A 213 -16.25 -9.01 14.52
C PRO A 213 -17.14 -7.80 14.27
N LEU A 214 -16.70 -6.59 14.65
CA LEU A 214 -17.43 -5.35 14.38
C LEU A 214 -17.50 -5.08 12.87
N GLN A 215 -16.37 -5.19 12.17
CA GLN A 215 -16.30 -5.02 10.72
C GLN A 215 -17.16 -6.06 9.98
N LEU A 216 -17.25 -7.29 10.49
CA LEU A 216 -18.16 -8.29 9.94
C LEU A 216 -19.62 -7.83 10.00
N MET A 217 -20.04 -7.23 11.11
CA MET A 217 -21.40 -6.70 11.26
C MET A 217 -21.65 -5.53 10.30
N GLU A 218 -20.67 -4.65 10.13
CA GLU A 218 -20.74 -3.51 9.20
C GLU A 218 -20.80 -3.96 7.73
N LEU A 219 -20.02 -4.99 7.37
CA LEU A 219 -19.96 -5.54 6.01
C LEU A 219 -21.04 -6.58 5.71
N ALA A 220 -21.81 -7.03 6.72
CA ALA A 220 -22.81 -8.08 6.56
C ALA A 220 -23.82 -7.82 5.43
N PRO A 221 -24.36 -6.59 5.24
CA PRO A 221 -25.24 -6.30 4.12
C PRO A 221 -24.57 -6.51 2.75
N ALA A 222 -23.30 -6.11 2.61
CA ALA A 222 -22.54 -6.27 1.38
C ALA A 222 -22.24 -7.76 1.09
N PHE A 223 -21.90 -8.55 2.12
CA PHE A 223 -21.74 -9.99 1.98
C PHE A 223 -23.06 -10.70 1.60
N ALA A 224 -24.17 -10.32 2.24
CA ALA A 224 -25.49 -10.86 1.91
C ALA A 224 -25.86 -10.59 0.45
N ALA A 225 -25.67 -9.34 -0.01
CA ALA A 225 -25.92 -8.97 -1.40
C ALA A 225 -25.08 -9.82 -2.37
N GLN A 226 -23.82 -10.11 -2.04
CA GLN A 226 -22.93 -10.90 -2.89
C GLN A 226 -23.38 -12.35 -3.09
N ILE A 227 -24.05 -12.93 -2.09
CA ILE A 227 -24.61 -14.29 -2.18
C ILE A 227 -26.08 -14.30 -2.63
N GLY A 228 -26.61 -13.16 -3.07
CA GLY A 228 -27.99 -13.03 -3.54
C GLY A 228 -29.05 -12.96 -2.43
N VAL A 229 -28.63 -12.73 -1.18
CA VAL A 229 -29.54 -12.55 -0.05
C VAL A 229 -29.97 -11.09 0.01
N ARG A 230 -31.29 -10.88 -0.02
CA ARG A 230 -31.92 -9.57 0.15
C ARG A 230 -32.22 -9.36 1.63
N VAL A 231 -31.77 -8.23 2.18
CA VAL A 231 -32.07 -7.82 3.57
C VAL A 231 -33.18 -6.78 3.51
N GLU A 232 -34.27 -7.01 4.23
CA GLU A 232 -35.39 -6.07 4.38
C GLU A 232 -35.42 -5.52 5.82
N ALA A 233 -35.94 -4.31 5.99
CA ALA A 233 -35.98 -3.58 7.25
C ALA A 233 -37.16 -3.99 8.15
#